data_AF-K2J443-F1
#
_entry.id   AF-K2J443-F1
#
_cell.length_a   1.000
_cell.length_b   1.000
_cell.length_c   1.000
_cell.angle_alpha   90.00
_cell.angle_beta   90.00
_cell.angle_gamma   90.00
#
_symmetry.space_group_name_H-M   'P 1'
#
loop_
_entity.id
_entity.type
_entity.pdbx_description
1 polymer ?
#
loop_
_entity_poly.entity_id
_entity_poly.type
_entity_poly.pdbx_seq_one_letter_code
_entity_poly.pdbx_strand_id
1 'polypeptide(L)'
;MSDVRACLQEALSRGMVRTNMLTLVDATRFHGIVEWEVLYDIVKLAPWGSAPPPESRVAYVARDGFFFQLVKIAASIFPRANHRLFTDRLEALDWLREAQLSA
;
A
#
# COMPACT_ATOMS: atom_id res chain seq x y z
N MET A 1 -3.66 9.42 20.87
CA MET A 1 -3.39 8.73 19.58
C MET A 1 -2.01 9.13 19.12
N SER A 2 -1.13 8.18 18.82
CA SER A 2 0.17 8.50 18.20
C SER A 2 -0.11 9.11 16.83
N ASP A 3 0.52 10.25 16.53
CA ASP A 3 0.38 10.91 15.24
C ASP A 3 1.05 10.03 14.14
N VAL A 4 0.23 9.26 13.42
CA VAL A 4 0.67 8.35 12.35
C VAL A 4 1.50 9.08 11.30
N ARG A 5 1.17 10.36 11.04
CA ARG A 5 1.90 11.20 10.10
C ARG A 5 3.32 11.46 10.61
N ALA A 6 3.47 11.84 11.87
CA ALA A 6 4.78 12.10 12.47
C ALA A 6 5.66 10.84 12.46
N CYS A 7 5.09 9.67 12.80
CA CYS A 7 5.81 8.40 12.74
C CYS A 7 6.26 8.03 11.32
N LEU A 8 5.40 8.22 10.31
CA LEU A 8 5.75 7.95 8.92
C LEU A 8 6.82 8.92 8.41
N GLN A 9 6.74 10.19 8.79
CA GLN A 9 7.72 11.20 8.40
C GLN A 9 9.10 10.90 9.00
N GLU A 10 9.16 10.48 10.26
CA GLU A 10 10.39 9.99 10.88
C GLU A 10 10.93 8.74 10.16
N ALA A 11 10.08 7.74 9.92
CA ALA A 11 10.49 6.50 9.26
C ALA A 11 11.01 6.73 7.82
N LEU A 12 10.42 7.67 7.08
CA LEU A 12 10.91 8.13 5.78
C LEU A 12 12.30 8.77 5.91
N SER A 13 12.50 9.67 6.88
CA SER A 13 13.79 10.34 7.09
C SER A 13 14.92 9.37 7.46
N ARG A 14 14.57 8.25 8.11
CA ARG A 14 15.49 7.17 8.49
C ARG A 14 15.65 6.08 7.42
N GLY A 15 14.94 6.19 6.28
CA GLY A 15 14.95 5.18 5.22
C GLY A 15 14.28 3.85 5.59
N MET A 16 13.57 3.79 6.72
CA MET A 16 12.80 2.60 7.15
C MET A 16 11.57 2.39 6.27
N VAL A 17 10.97 3.49 5.80
CA VAL A 17 9.95 3.51 4.76
C VAL A 17 10.55 4.12 3.51
N ARG A 18 10.32 3.49 2.36
CA ARG A 18 10.75 3.97 1.04
C ARG A 18 9.54 4.29 0.18
N THR A 19 9.74 5.05 -0.88
CA THR A 19 8.66 5.36 -1.83
C THR A 19 8.42 4.25 -2.84
N ASN A 20 9.31 3.26 -2.96
CA ASN A 20 9.13 2.03 -3.74
C ASN A 20 9.03 0.81 -2.81
N MET A 21 7.83 0.56 -2.27
CA MET A 21 7.60 -0.56 -1.36
C MET A 21 6.76 -1.64 -2.03
N LEU A 22 7.11 -2.88 -1.73
CA LEU A 22 6.27 -4.04 -1.97
C LEU A 22 5.49 -4.28 -0.67
N THR A 23 4.18 -4.13 -0.72
CA THR A 23 3.32 -4.11 0.47
C THR A 23 2.22 -5.13 0.35
N LEU A 24 2.07 -5.97 1.37
CA LEU A 24 0.92 -6.85 1.54
C LEU A 24 -0.04 -6.22 2.56
N VAL A 25 -1.29 -6.02 2.17
CA VAL A 25 -2.38 -5.58 3.04
C VAL A 25 -3.34 -6.74 3.23
N ASP A 26 -3.24 -7.43 4.37
CA ASP A 26 -4.20 -8.47 4.74
C ASP A 26 -5.43 -7.83 5.41
N ALA A 27 -6.52 -7.80 4.66
CA ALA A 27 -7.80 -7.28 5.10
C ALA A 27 -8.86 -8.38 5.28
N THR A 28 -8.45 -9.65 5.35
CA THR A 28 -9.38 -10.79 5.49
C THR A 28 -10.21 -10.76 6.77
N ARG A 29 -9.74 -10.01 7.79
CA ARG A 29 -10.41 -9.81 9.08
C ARG A 29 -10.77 -8.35 9.34
N PHE A 30 -10.67 -7.48 8.33
CA PHE A 30 -10.97 -6.07 8.50
C PHE A 30 -12.46 -5.86 8.77
N HIS A 31 -12.77 -5.24 9.90
CA HIS A 31 -14.10 -4.76 10.27
C HIS A 31 -13.94 -3.34 10.77
N GLY A 32 -14.45 -2.35 10.04
CA GLY A 32 -14.32 -0.95 10.44
C GLY A 32 -14.49 0.03 9.29
N ILE A 33 -14.06 1.26 9.56
CA ILE A 33 -14.07 2.38 8.62
C ILE A 33 -12.66 2.70 8.15
N VAL A 34 -12.54 3.23 6.94
CA VAL A 34 -11.29 3.78 6.42
C VAL A 34 -11.37 5.30 6.50
N GLU A 35 -10.46 5.91 7.26
CA GLU A 35 -10.35 7.37 7.37
C GLU A 35 -9.55 7.92 6.19
N TRP A 36 -10.25 8.32 5.13
CA TRP A 36 -9.62 8.77 3.89
C TRP A 36 -8.76 10.03 4.06
N GLU A 37 -9.13 10.93 4.98
CA GLU A 37 -8.36 12.15 5.28
C GLU A 37 -6.92 11.83 5.70
N VAL A 38 -6.72 10.76 6.47
CA VAL A 38 -5.40 10.30 6.88
C VAL A 38 -4.58 9.85 5.67
N LEU A 39 -5.18 9.12 4.72
CA LEU A 39 -4.50 8.72 3.49
C LEU A 39 -4.12 9.92 2.61
N TYR A 40 -4.99 10.93 2.53
CA TYR A 40 -4.69 12.18 1.83
C TYR A 40 -3.58 13.01 2.49
N ASP A 41 -3.36 12.87 3.79
CA ASP A 41 -2.21 13.48 4.45
C ASP A 41 -0.93 12.67 4.24
N ILE A 42 -1.02 11.34 4.26
CA ILE A 42 0.11 10.46 3.98
C ILE A 42 0.63 10.66 2.56
N VAL A 43 -0.24 10.78 1.55
CA VAL A 43 0.20 10.95 0.15
C VAL A 43 1.05 12.22 -0.03
N LYS A 44 0.82 13.26 0.78
CA LYS A 44 1.59 14.52 0.73
C LYS A 44 3.00 14.41 1.32
N LEU A 45 3.31 13.34 2.07
CA LEU A 45 4.59 13.20 2.76
C LEU A 45 5.76 12.87 1.81
N ALA A 46 5.49 12.19 0.69
CA ALA A 46 6.52 11.72 -0.21
C ALA A 46 5.95 11.44 -1.61
N PRO A 47 6.78 11.43 -2.67
CA PRO A 47 6.34 11.03 -4.01
C PRO A 47 6.25 9.49 -4.08
N TRP A 48 5.22 8.91 -3.46
CA TRP A 48 4.99 7.46 -3.44
C TRP A 48 4.97 6.86 -4.86
N GLY A 49 5.61 5.70 -5.02
CA GLY A 49 5.76 5.03 -6.30
C GLY A 49 6.78 5.64 -7.26
N SER A 50 7.56 6.65 -6.85
CA SER A 50 8.50 7.34 -7.77
C SER A 50 9.96 6.90 -7.67
N ALA A 51 10.33 6.04 -6.73
CA ALA A 51 11.71 5.59 -6.61
C ALA A 51 12.07 4.55 -7.70
N PRO A 52 13.37 4.35 -8.00
CA PRO A 52 13.83 3.32 -8.94
C PRO A 52 13.33 1.91 -8.58
N PRO A 53 13.51 0.92 -9.47
CA PRO A 53 13.06 -0.46 -9.24
C PRO A 53 13.42 -1.02 -7.85
N PRO A 54 12.58 -1.91 -7.29
CA PRO A 54 11.37 -2.49 -7.89
C PRO A 54 10.22 -1.49 -8.01
N GLU A 55 9.31 -1.74 -8.95
CA GLU A 55 8.03 -1.01 -9.01
C GLU A 55 7.31 -1.10 -7.66
N SER A 56 6.74 0.00 -7.19
CA SER A 56 5.93 -0.02 -5.98
C SER A 56 4.67 -0.85 -6.23
N ARG A 57 4.42 -1.87 -5.40
CA ARG A 57 3.25 -2.75 -5.51
C ARG A 57 2.54 -2.87 -4.18
N VAL A 58 1.22 -2.87 -4.23
CA VAL A 58 0.36 -3.13 -3.07
C VAL A 58 -0.60 -4.26 -3.40
N ALA A 59 -0.40 -5.39 -2.73
CA ALA A 59 -1.23 -6.56 -2.83
C ALA A 59 -2.23 -6.57 -1.67
N TYR A 60 -3.51 -6.53 -1.98
CA TYR A 60 -4.59 -6.58 -0.99
C TYR A 60 -5.15 -7.99 -0.94
N VAL A 61 -5.35 -8.55 0.25
CA VAL A 61 -6.01 -9.85 0.43
C VAL A 61 -7.32 -9.61 1.17
N ALA A 62 -8.45 -9.87 0.52
CA ALA A 62 -9.77 -9.73 1.15
C ALA A 62 -10.73 -10.82 0.63
N ARG A 63 -11.73 -11.14 1.45
CA ARG A 63 -12.74 -12.18 1.12
C ARG A 63 -13.99 -11.62 0.46
N ASP A 64 -14.17 -10.30 0.51
CA ASP A 64 -15.39 -9.62 0.10
C ASP A 64 -15.14 -8.72 -1.12
N GLY A 65 -16.06 -8.79 -2.09
CA GLY A 65 -16.09 -7.91 -3.25
C GLY A 65 -16.28 -6.43 -2.88
N PHE A 66 -16.84 -6.09 -1.71
CA PHE A 66 -16.88 -4.71 -1.23
C PHE A 66 -15.47 -4.09 -1.12
N PHE A 67 -14.48 -4.90 -0.73
CA PHE A 67 -13.10 -4.42 -0.57
C PHE A 67 -12.49 -3.93 -1.89
N PHE A 68 -13.00 -4.40 -3.03
CA PHE A 68 -12.59 -3.91 -4.35
C PHE A 68 -12.83 -2.39 -4.52
N GLN A 69 -13.91 -1.86 -3.96
CA GLN A 69 -14.19 -0.41 -4.01
C GLN A 69 -13.17 0.37 -3.20
N LEU A 70 -12.78 -0.13 -2.03
CA LEU A 70 -11.74 0.49 -1.19
C LEU A 70 -10.38 0.50 -1.89
N VAL A 71 -10.02 -0.60 -2.56
CA VAL A 71 -8.78 -0.68 -3.35
C VAL A 71 -8.77 0.33 -4.49
N LYS A 72 -9.90 0.54 -5.17
CA LYS A 72 -10.00 1.56 -6.22
C LYS A 72 -9.76 2.98 -5.70
N ILE A 73 -10.29 3.30 -4.51
CA ILE A 73 -10.06 4.60 -3.88
C ILE A 73 -8.58 4.72 -3.46
N ALA A 74 -8.00 3.68 -2.87
CA ALA A 74 -6.57 3.71 -2.54
C ALA A 74 -5.69 3.91 -3.78
N ALA A 75 -6.02 3.26 -4.90
CA ALA A 75 -5.30 3.41 -6.16
C ALA A 75 -5.42 4.81 -6.77
N SER A 76 -6.53 5.53 -6.57
CA SER A 76 -6.64 6.92 -7.01
C SER A 76 -5.80 7.88 -6.16
N ILE A 77 -5.62 7.56 -4.86
CA ILE A 77 -4.76 8.34 -3.95
C ILE A 77 -3.27 8.06 -4.23
N PHE A 78 -2.89 6.82 -4.56
CA PHE A 78 -1.50 6.41 -4.82
C PHE A 78 -1.30 5.95 -6.28
N PRO A 79 -1.49 6.82 -7.29
CA PRO A 79 -1.62 6.41 -8.69
C PRO A 79 -0.33 5.86 -9.33
N ARG A 80 0.82 6.02 -8.67
CA ARG A 80 2.12 5.50 -9.16
C ARG A 80 2.46 4.13 -8.58
N ALA A 81 1.68 3.63 -7.63
CA ALA A 81 1.81 2.26 -7.16
C ALA A 81 0.90 1.35 -7.99
N ASN A 82 1.35 0.12 -8.21
CA ASN A 82 0.55 -0.93 -8.83
C ASN A 82 -0.27 -1.61 -7.74
N HIS A 83 -1.60 -1.53 -7.84
CA HIS A 83 -2.53 -2.08 -6.85
C HIS A 83 -3.22 -3.32 -7.41
N ARG A 84 -3.31 -4.39 -6.61
CA ARG A 84 -4.05 -5.59 -7.01
C ARG A 84 -4.72 -6.27 -5.82
N LEU A 85 -5.98 -6.65 -6.00
CA LEU A 85 -6.75 -7.42 -5.03
C LEU A 85 -6.62 -8.92 -5.33
N PHE A 86 -6.48 -9.71 -4.28
CA PHE A 86 -6.38 -11.16 -4.28
C PHE A 86 -7.35 -11.76 -3.26
N THR A 87 -7.82 -12.98 -3.53
CA THR A 87 -8.57 -13.80 -2.58
C THR A 87 -7.67 -14.78 -1.84
N ASP A 88 -6.49 -15.08 -2.40
CA ASP A 88 -5.48 -15.96 -1.81
C ASP A 88 -4.21 -15.19 -1.43
N ARG A 89 -3.65 -15.53 -0.26
CA ARG A 89 -2.48 -14.85 0.30
C ARG A 89 -1.18 -15.28 -0.38
N LEU A 90 -1.07 -16.53 -0.82
CA LEU A 90 0.14 -17.03 -1.49
C LEU A 90 0.27 -16.38 -2.87
N GLU A 91 -0.81 -16.31 -3.63
CA GLU A 91 -0.85 -15.62 -4.92
C GLU A 91 -0.44 -14.14 -4.79
N ALA A 92 -0.92 -13.45 -3.75
CA ALA A 92 -0.56 -12.07 -3.47
C ALA A 92 0.96 -11.90 -3.20
N LEU A 93 1.54 -12.84 -2.44
CA LEU A 93 2.97 -12.82 -2.13
C LEU A 93 3.83 -13.15 -3.34
N ASP A 94 3.42 -14.10 -4.18
CA ASP A 94 4.16 -14.46 -5.38
C ASP A 94 4.19 -13.30 -6.37
N TRP A 95 3.08 -12.58 -6.55
CA TRP A 95 3.03 -11.37 -7.36
C TRP A 95 3.95 -10.24 -6.84
N LEU A 96 4.10 -10.11 -5.52
CA LEU A 96 5.07 -9.16 -4.95
C LEU A 96 6.51 -9.62 -5.21
N ARG A 97 6.81 -10.92 -5.05
CA ARG A 97 8.14 -11.49 -5.30
C ARG A 97 8.58 -11.34 -6.74
N GLU A 98 7.68 -11.51 -7.71
CA GLU A 98 7.96 -11.27 -9.13
C GLU A 98 8.51 -9.86 -9.39
N ALA A 99 7.95 -8.85 -8.71
CA ALA A 99 8.40 -7.46 -8.81
C ALA A 99 9.83 -7.28 -8.26
N GLN A 100 10.11 -7.97 -7.16
CA GLN A 100 11.42 -7.92 -6.52
C GLN A 100 12.50 -8.54 -7.40
N LEU A 101 12.18 -9.63 -8.10
CA LEU A 101 13.11 -10.34 -8.99
C LEU A 101 13.32 -9.63 -10.33
N SER A 102 12.43 -8.70 -10.69
CA SER A 102 12.50 -7.92 -11.93
C SER A 102 13.25 -6.59 -11.79
N ALA A 103 13.77 -6.30 -10.60
CA ALA A 103 14.49 -5.06 -10.25
C ALA A 103 16.00 -5.24 -10.26
#